data_AF-A0A9E5F1R1-F1
#
_entry.id   AF-A0A9E5F1R1-F1
#
_cell.length_a   1.000
_cell.length_b   1.000
_cell.length_c   1.000
_cell.angle_alpha   90.00
_cell.angle_beta   90.00
_cell.angle_gamma   90.00
#
_symmetry.space_group_name_H-M   'P 1'
#
loop_
_entity.id
_entity.type
_entity.pdbx_description
1 polymer ?
#
loop_
_entity_poly.entity_id
_entity_poly.type
_entity_poly.pdbx_seq_one_letter_code
_entity_poly.pdbx_strand_id
1 'polypeptide(L)'
;MTQFTRFILIPLSLALVISCTKSKPLAMVGEQAITKDEVNLRLSMLKVFNPQMNENAALEQLIRSATIVEILKNKGITIDEKRVSEEMTRLQTAAKNNPQMEALLKNFGNKKSFKDMYVMPMVAEQLAFREAFQKDEAFHKAEKEKADMLFANAKANPSKLESFAKELGVPVRKGSFNEKEGLVWDASGRDVANMPPLPSGVGFGQMWKRNILDKAGSGKVSPQVESIGQWMVVVRNDGSSKNNTKFTAAFVTRKNFGEWFNQSRQMVKVTRMEGQQANAQTPQNPAPKAN
;
A
#
# COMPACT_ATOMS: atom_id res chain seq x y z
N MET A 1 -68.43 1.19 45.04
CA MET A 1 -68.27 2.54 44.47
C MET A 1 -66.96 3.06 45.03
N THR A 2 -65.90 3.40 44.30
CA THR A 2 -65.84 4.13 43.01
C THR A 2 -64.45 3.89 42.42
N GLN A 3 -64.33 3.38 41.19
CA GLN A 3 -63.07 3.29 40.46
C GLN A 3 -62.81 4.62 39.74
N PHE A 4 -61.66 5.24 39.99
CA PHE A 4 -61.16 6.38 39.20
C PHE A 4 -60.12 5.88 38.21
N THR A 5 -60.56 5.62 36.98
CA THR A 5 -59.70 5.29 35.85
C THR A 5 -59.03 6.56 35.34
N ARG A 6 -57.74 6.75 35.65
CA ARG A 6 -56.93 7.83 35.10
C ARG A 6 -56.51 7.47 33.67
N PHE A 7 -57.12 8.13 32.69
CA PHE A 7 -56.64 8.16 31.31
C PHE A 7 -55.38 9.04 31.25
N ILE A 8 -54.22 8.43 31.00
CA ILE A 8 -53.00 9.15 30.63
C ILE A 8 -53.04 9.30 29.10
N LEU A 9 -53.35 10.51 28.62
CA LEU A 9 -53.10 10.89 27.24
C LEU A 9 -51.58 10.93 27.03
N ILE A 10 -51.05 9.97 26.29
CA ILE A 10 -49.69 10.04 25.74
C ILE A 10 -49.76 11.02 24.56
N PRO A 11 -49.09 12.19 24.61
CA PRO A 11 -48.99 13.04 23.44
C PRO A 11 -48.23 12.27 22.36
N LEU A 12 -48.94 11.99 21.26
CA LEU A 12 -48.40 11.46 20.03
C LEU A 12 -47.47 12.52 19.45
N SER A 13 -46.23 12.54 19.94
CA SER A 13 -45.16 13.38 19.42
C SER A 13 -44.99 13.03 17.94
N LEU A 14 -45.51 13.92 17.09
CA LEU A 14 -45.28 13.95 15.65
C LEU A 14 -43.77 13.99 15.44
N ALA A 15 -43.16 12.81 15.28
CA ALA A 15 -41.77 12.69 14.89
C ALA A 15 -41.67 13.29 13.49
N LEU A 16 -41.31 14.57 13.41
CA LEU A 16 -40.76 15.17 12.22
C LEU A 16 -39.59 14.29 11.81
N VAL A 17 -39.85 13.40 10.86
CA VAL A 17 -38.84 12.71 10.09
C VAL A 17 -38.15 13.83 9.33
N ILE A 18 -37.15 14.45 9.97
CA ILE A 18 -36.14 15.23 9.28
C ILE A 18 -35.47 14.19 8.38
N SER A 19 -36.06 14.01 7.19
CA SER A 19 -35.42 13.35 6.07
C SER A 19 -34.24 14.23 5.72
N CYS A 20 -33.14 14.04 6.46
CA CYS A 20 -31.81 14.31 5.96
C CYS A 20 -31.76 13.59 4.62
N THR A 21 -31.93 14.34 3.54
CA THR A 21 -31.83 13.90 2.16
C THR A 21 -30.41 13.42 1.95
N LYS A 22 -30.13 12.18 2.36
CA LYS A 22 -28.86 11.51 2.08
C LYS A 22 -28.78 11.40 0.57
N SER A 23 -27.75 12.01 0.01
CA SER A 23 -27.47 11.98 -1.42
C SER A 23 -27.51 10.55 -1.94
N LYS A 24 -28.12 10.37 -3.12
CA LYS A 24 -28.31 9.05 -3.73
C LYS A 24 -26.94 8.35 -3.88
N PRO A 25 -26.83 7.06 -3.49
CA PRO A 25 -25.61 6.30 -3.72
C PRO A 25 -25.37 6.12 -5.23
N LEU A 26 -24.12 6.31 -5.64
CA LEU A 26 -23.61 6.04 -6.99
C LEU A 26 -22.93 4.67 -7.08
N ALA A 27 -22.41 4.16 -5.96
CA ALA A 27 -21.89 2.81 -5.87
C ALA A 27 -22.05 2.25 -4.45
N MET A 28 -22.03 0.93 -4.36
CA MET A 28 -21.96 0.15 -3.13
C MET A 28 -20.71 -0.73 -3.19
N VAL A 29 -19.93 -0.74 -2.11
CA VAL A 29 -18.78 -1.63 -1.93
C VAL A 29 -18.96 -2.36 -0.60
N GLY A 30 -19.29 -3.64 -0.66
CA GLY A 30 -19.83 -4.34 0.51
C GLY A 30 -21.08 -3.62 1.02
N GLU A 31 -21.01 -3.14 2.26
CA GLU A 31 -22.07 -2.35 2.91
C GLU A 31 -21.87 -0.83 2.78
N GLN A 32 -20.72 -0.39 2.27
CA GLN A 32 -20.39 1.02 2.15
C GLN A 32 -21.04 1.63 0.92
N ALA A 33 -21.88 2.64 1.13
CA ALA A 33 -22.41 3.49 0.07
C ALA A 33 -21.40 4.60 -0.28
N ILE A 34 -21.18 4.81 -1.57
CA ILE A 34 -20.45 5.97 -2.11
C ILE A 34 -21.47 6.88 -2.79
N THR A 35 -21.55 8.11 -2.30
CA THR A 35 -22.55 9.12 -2.69
C THR A 35 -21.99 10.14 -3.68
N LYS A 36 -22.88 10.89 -4.34
CA LYS A 36 -22.49 11.99 -5.23
C LYS A 36 -21.65 13.07 -4.53
N ASP A 37 -21.96 13.39 -3.28
CA ASP A 37 -21.25 14.42 -2.52
C ASP A 37 -19.81 14.01 -2.21
N GLU A 38 -19.60 12.74 -1.87
CA GLU A 38 -18.27 12.17 -1.67
C GLU A 38 -17.45 12.20 -2.96
N VAL A 39 -18.06 11.88 -4.09
CA VAL A 39 -17.41 11.96 -5.41
C VAL A 39 -17.05 13.41 -5.75
N ASN A 40 -17.96 14.36 -5.55
CA ASN A 40 -17.70 15.78 -5.79
C ASN A 40 -16.58 16.33 -4.90
N LEU A 41 -16.57 15.94 -3.62
CA LEU A 41 -15.51 16.30 -2.68
C LEU A 41 -14.18 15.70 -3.11
N ARG A 42 -14.15 14.42 -3.49
CA ARG A 42 -12.92 13.78 -3.98
C ARG A 42 -12.42 14.44 -5.25
N LEU A 43 -13.32 14.79 -6.17
CA LEU A 43 -12.98 15.49 -7.41
C LEU A 43 -12.36 16.86 -7.14
N SER A 44 -12.90 17.65 -6.20
CA SER A 44 -12.35 18.97 -5.87
C SER A 44 -10.92 18.86 -5.32
N MET A 45 -10.63 17.84 -4.52
CA MET A 45 -9.28 17.56 -4.03
C MET A 45 -8.33 17.18 -5.17
N LEU A 46 -8.76 16.29 -6.07
CA LEU A 46 -7.93 15.82 -7.17
C LEU A 46 -7.56 16.96 -8.13
N LYS A 47 -8.47 17.92 -8.30
CA LYS A 47 -8.24 19.13 -9.11
C LYS A 47 -7.20 20.09 -8.54
N VAL A 48 -6.86 20.01 -7.25
CA VAL A 48 -5.74 20.76 -6.66
C VAL A 48 -4.41 20.35 -7.28
N PHE A 49 -4.25 19.06 -7.61
CA PHE A 49 -3.02 18.50 -8.16
C PHE A 49 -3.08 18.35 -9.68
N ASN A 50 -4.25 18.03 -10.24
CA ASN A 50 -4.46 17.90 -11.67
C ASN A 50 -5.86 18.40 -12.06
N PRO A 51 -5.98 19.62 -12.62
CA PRO A 51 -7.26 20.20 -13.03
C PRO A 51 -8.06 19.37 -14.04
N GLN A 52 -7.41 18.48 -14.81
CA GLN A 52 -8.05 17.64 -15.83
C GLN A 52 -8.76 16.40 -15.26
N MET A 53 -8.69 16.18 -13.94
CA MET A 53 -9.38 15.07 -13.29
C MET A 53 -10.90 15.19 -13.45
N ASN A 54 -11.56 14.05 -13.66
CA ASN A 54 -13.00 13.95 -13.89
C ASN A 54 -13.71 13.13 -12.80
N GLU A 55 -15.04 13.17 -12.83
CA GLU A 55 -15.89 12.51 -11.84
C GLU A 55 -15.67 11.00 -11.78
N ASN A 56 -15.50 10.35 -12.93
CA ASN A 56 -15.25 8.91 -13.00
C ASN A 56 -13.96 8.55 -12.26
N ALA A 57 -12.87 9.30 -12.48
CA ALA A 57 -11.61 9.07 -11.77
C ALA A 57 -11.76 9.23 -10.25
N ALA A 58 -12.56 10.20 -9.79
CA ALA A 58 -12.87 10.37 -8.38
C ALA A 58 -13.67 9.19 -7.81
N LEU A 59 -14.71 8.75 -8.52
CA LEU A 59 -15.51 7.58 -8.14
C LEU A 59 -14.67 6.29 -8.10
N GLU A 60 -13.82 6.03 -9.10
CA GLU A 60 -12.92 4.86 -9.11
C GLU A 60 -11.98 4.85 -7.90
N GLN A 61 -11.41 6.00 -7.52
CA GLN A 61 -10.54 6.08 -6.36
C GLN A 61 -11.29 5.79 -5.05
N LEU A 62 -12.55 6.23 -4.93
CA LEU A 62 -13.38 5.94 -3.77
C LEU A 62 -13.77 4.46 -3.72
N ILE A 63 -14.17 3.87 -4.85
CA ILE A 63 -14.46 2.44 -4.96
C ILE A 63 -13.22 1.62 -4.57
N ARG A 64 -12.04 1.98 -5.10
CA ARG A 64 -10.78 1.31 -4.76
C ARG A 64 -10.48 1.41 -3.26
N SER A 65 -10.62 2.60 -2.67
CA SER A 65 -10.37 2.82 -1.24
C SER A 65 -11.31 1.97 -0.36
N ALA A 66 -12.61 1.99 -0.65
CA ALA A 66 -13.60 1.17 0.04
C ALA A 66 -13.33 -0.33 -0.14
N THR A 67 -12.91 -0.74 -1.35
CA THR A 67 -12.58 -2.14 -1.63
C THR A 67 -11.39 -2.61 -0.80
N ILE A 68 -10.39 -1.75 -0.60
CA ILE A 68 -9.24 -2.05 0.26
C ILE A 68 -9.67 -2.24 1.72
N VAL A 69 -10.57 -1.38 2.22
CA VAL A 69 -11.12 -1.52 3.58
C VAL A 69 -11.84 -2.86 3.76
N GLU A 70 -12.68 -3.26 2.79
CA GLU A 70 -13.35 -4.56 2.82
C GLU A 70 -12.38 -5.74 2.71
N ILE A 71 -11.33 -5.64 1.89
CA ILE A 71 -10.26 -6.67 1.83
C ILE A 71 -9.58 -6.82 3.20
N LEU A 72 -9.25 -5.72 3.87
CA LEU A 72 -8.63 -5.75 5.20
C LEU A 72 -9.56 -6.39 6.23
N LYS A 73 -10.84 -6.00 6.22
CA LYS A 73 -11.89 -6.58 7.08
C LYS A 73 -11.99 -8.10 6.88
N ASN A 74 -12.07 -8.57 5.63
CA ASN A 74 -12.14 -10.00 5.30
C ASN A 74 -10.89 -10.78 5.73
N LYS A 75 -9.73 -10.12 5.80
CA LYS A 75 -8.48 -10.69 6.30
C LYS A 75 -8.30 -10.55 7.81
N GLY A 76 -9.28 -10.01 8.54
CA GLY A 76 -9.21 -9.81 9.99
C GLY A 76 -8.23 -8.71 10.42
N ILE A 77 -7.82 -7.84 9.49
CA ILE A 77 -6.90 -6.73 9.78
C ILE A 77 -7.71 -5.49 10.13
N THR A 78 -7.61 -5.07 11.40
CA THR A 78 -8.33 -3.89 11.89
C THR A 78 -7.54 -2.62 11.57
N ILE A 79 -8.25 -1.59 11.10
CA ILE A 79 -7.67 -0.25 10.93
C ILE A 79 -7.82 0.49 12.26
N ASP A 80 -6.71 0.60 12.99
CA ASP A 80 -6.67 1.22 14.32
C ASP A 80 -6.92 2.73 14.27
N GLU A 81 -7.92 3.20 15.01
CA GLU A 81 -8.27 4.61 15.18
C GLU A 81 -7.12 5.46 15.76
N LYS A 82 -6.27 4.86 16.60
CA LYS A 82 -5.07 5.53 17.10
C LYS A 82 -4.13 5.87 15.94
N ARG A 83 -3.86 4.90 15.05
CA ARG A 83 -3.00 5.11 13.88
C ARG A 83 -3.58 6.14 12.92
N VAL A 84 -4.89 6.13 12.69
CA VAL A 84 -5.58 7.16 11.89
C VAL A 84 -5.41 8.54 12.51
N SER A 85 -5.52 8.63 13.84
CA SER A 85 -5.33 9.89 14.58
C SER A 85 -3.90 10.41 14.51
N GLU A 86 -2.90 9.53 14.69
CA GLU A 86 -1.48 9.86 14.55
C GLU A 86 -1.15 10.38 13.14
N GLU A 87 -1.67 9.71 12.11
CA GLU A 87 -1.43 10.11 10.72
C GLU A 87 -2.11 11.45 10.38
N MET A 88 -3.31 11.69 10.91
CA MET A 88 -3.98 12.98 10.80
C MET A 88 -3.14 14.10 11.44
N THR A 89 -2.61 13.90 12.65
CA THR A 89 -1.74 14.88 13.32
C THR A 89 -0.44 15.12 12.54
N ARG A 90 0.17 14.06 11.99
CA ARG A 90 1.34 14.18 11.12
C ARG A 90 1.06 15.05 9.90
N LEU A 91 -0.06 14.81 9.21
CA LEU A 91 -0.45 15.57 8.02
C LEU A 91 -0.77 17.04 8.35
N GLN A 92 -1.48 17.30 9.45
CA GLN A 92 -1.75 18.67 9.91
C GLN A 92 -0.46 19.42 10.26
N THR A 93 0.51 18.73 10.85
CA THR A 93 1.82 19.32 11.15
C THR A 93 2.60 19.61 9.88
N ALA A 94 2.61 18.66 8.94
CA ALA A 94 3.28 18.83 7.63
C ALA A 94 2.67 19.98 6.82
N ALA A 95 1.36 20.21 6.92
CA ALA A 95 0.66 21.28 6.22
C ALA A 95 1.17 22.69 6.59
N LYS A 96 1.68 22.89 7.81
CA LYS A 96 2.23 24.19 8.26
C LYS A 96 3.38 24.69 7.39
N ASN A 97 4.11 23.76 6.77
CA ASN A 97 5.27 24.04 5.93
C ASN A 97 5.04 23.61 4.47
N ASN A 98 3.80 23.26 4.09
CA ASN A 98 3.46 22.79 2.76
C ASN A 98 2.15 23.43 2.28
N PRO A 99 2.23 24.51 1.46
CA PRO A 99 1.06 25.24 0.98
C PRO A 99 0.05 24.38 0.22
N GLN A 100 0.51 23.34 -0.49
CA GLN A 100 -0.40 22.43 -1.21
C GLN A 100 -1.21 21.56 -0.24
N MET A 101 -0.58 21.06 0.83
CA MET A 101 -1.27 20.30 1.87
C MET A 101 -2.20 21.19 2.70
N GLU A 102 -1.82 22.44 2.93
CA GLU A 102 -2.71 23.42 3.56
C GLU A 102 -3.95 23.71 2.69
N ALA A 103 -3.77 23.91 1.38
CA ALA A 103 -4.88 24.08 0.44
C ALA A 103 -5.80 22.85 0.40
N LEU A 104 -5.22 21.64 0.42
CA LEU A 104 -5.96 20.40 0.49
C LEU A 104 -6.81 20.32 1.77
N LEU A 105 -6.25 20.64 2.94
CA LEU A 105 -6.99 20.66 4.21
C LEU A 105 -8.18 21.63 4.19
N LYS A 106 -8.00 22.82 3.59
CA LYS A 106 -9.08 23.81 3.45
C LYS A 106 -10.26 23.29 2.63
N ASN A 107 -10.00 22.49 1.58
CA ASN A 107 -11.07 21.92 0.74
C ASN A 107 -12.01 20.95 1.47
N PHE A 108 -11.59 20.36 2.59
CA PHE A 108 -12.44 19.43 3.34
C PHE A 108 -13.51 20.10 4.20
N GLY A 109 -13.32 21.38 4.55
CA GLY A 109 -14.19 22.15 5.42
C GLY A 109 -14.22 21.70 6.88
N ASN A 110 -14.10 20.41 7.18
CA ASN A 110 -14.11 19.87 8.53
C ASN A 110 -13.16 18.65 8.70
N LYS A 111 -12.79 18.41 9.96
CA LYS A 111 -11.86 17.35 10.36
C LYS A 111 -12.37 15.94 10.07
N LYS A 112 -13.69 15.70 10.16
CA LYS A 112 -14.30 14.39 9.92
C LYS A 112 -14.19 14.01 8.44
N SER A 113 -14.57 14.89 7.53
CA SER A 113 -14.44 14.65 6.09
C SER A 113 -12.99 14.42 5.69
N PHE A 114 -12.05 15.19 6.25
CA PHE A 114 -10.61 14.96 6.01
C PHE A 114 -10.15 13.58 6.48
N LYS A 115 -10.55 13.19 7.69
CA LYS A 115 -10.25 11.86 8.24
C LYS A 115 -10.79 10.77 7.29
N ASP A 116 -12.08 10.80 7.00
CA ASP A 116 -12.78 9.68 6.33
C ASP A 116 -12.40 9.54 4.85
N MET A 117 -12.13 10.64 4.15
CA MET A 117 -11.95 10.65 2.69
C MET A 117 -10.49 10.77 2.24
N TYR A 118 -9.56 11.04 3.17
CA TYR A 118 -8.13 11.16 2.87
C TYR A 118 -7.26 10.31 3.79
N VAL A 119 -7.32 10.55 5.09
CA VAL A 119 -6.43 9.89 6.06
C VAL A 119 -6.72 8.39 6.12
N MET A 120 -8.00 8.03 6.26
CA MET A 120 -8.44 6.65 6.39
C MET A 120 -8.10 5.80 5.16
N PRO A 121 -8.40 6.21 3.90
CA PRO A 121 -7.94 5.51 2.70
C PRO A 121 -6.42 5.32 2.65
N MET A 122 -5.65 6.35 3.01
CA MET A 122 -4.19 6.27 2.97
C MET A 122 -3.65 5.26 4.00
N VAL A 123 -4.20 5.26 5.23
CA VAL A 123 -3.84 4.27 6.26
C VAL A 123 -4.25 2.87 5.83
N ALA A 124 -5.44 2.71 5.24
CA ALA A 124 -5.91 1.44 4.70
C ALA A 124 -4.98 0.91 3.60
N GLU A 125 -4.53 1.75 2.66
CA GLU A 125 -3.56 1.35 1.63
C GLU A 125 -2.22 0.92 2.23
N GLN A 126 -1.70 1.65 3.22
CA GLN A 126 -0.47 1.27 3.90
C GLN A 126 -0.59 -0.08 4.62
N LEU A 127 -1.72 -0.32 5.30
CA LEU A 127 -2.01 -1.60 5.96
C LEU A 127 -2.17 -2.73 4.95
N ALA A 128 -2.91 -2.50 3.86
CA ALA A 128 -3.10 -3.47 2.80
C ALA A 128 -1.77 -3.88 2.18
N PHE A 129 -0.86 -2.92 1.98
CA PHE A 129 0.49 -3.24 1.50
C PHE A 129 1.31 -4.03 2.55
N ARG A 130 1.42 -3.51 3.78
CA ARG A 130 2.37 -4.03 4.78
C ARG A 130 1.89 -5.26 5.55
N GLU A 131 0.62 -5.26 5.93
CA GLU A 131 0.05 -6.27 6.82
C GLU A 131 -0.67 -7.38 6.05
N ALA A 132 -1.25 -7.04 4.89
CA ALA A 132 -1.95 -8.02 4.07
C ALA A 132 -1.05 -8.56 2.96
N PHE A 133 -0.71 -7.74 1.97
CA PHE A 133 0.03 -8.15 0.77
C PHE A 133 1.42 -8.70 1.09
N GLN A 134 2.26 -7.98 1.83
CA GLN A 134 3.65 -8.44 2.10
C GLN A 134 3.72 -9.75 2.89
N LYS A 135 2.67 -10.05 3.68
CA LYS A 135 2.58 -11.23 4.55
C LYS A 135 1.76 -12.38 3.94
N ASP A 136 1.21 -12.20 2.74
CA ASP A 136 0.39 -13.23 2.06
C ASP A 136 1.29 -14.33 1.47
N GLU A 137 1.70 -15.30 2.30
CA GLU A 137 2.65 -16.35 1.91
C GLU A 137 2.11 -17.20 0.75
N ALA A 138 0.80 -17.46 0.71
CA ALA A 138 0.18 -18.21 -0.37
C ALA A 138 0.31 -17.47 -1.70
N PHE A 139 0.10 -16.15 -1.70
CA PHE A 139 0.25 -15.33 -2.90
C PHE A 139 1.71 -15.30 -3.41
N HIS A 140 2.67 -15.22 -2.50
CA HIS A 140 4.12 -15.15 -2.78
C HIS A 140 4.84 -16.51 -2.80
N LYS A 141 4.10 -17.63 -2.88
CA LYS A 141 4.68 -18.97 -2.69
C LYS A 141 5.88 -19.25 -3.59
N ALA A 142 5.76 -18.97 -4.89
CA ALA A 142 6.81 -19.23 -5.87
C ALA A 142 8.07 -18.37 -5.62
N GLU A 143 7.88 -17.10 -5.25
CA GLU A 143 8.97 -16.18 -4.93
C GLU A 143 9.66 -16.59 -3.62
N LYS A 144 8.89 -17.01 -2.63
CA LYS A 144 9.40 -17.53 -1.35
C LYS A 144 10.22 -18.80 -1.55
N GLU A 145 9.70 -19.79 -2.26
CA GLU A 145 10.41 -21.03 -2.58
C GLU A 145 11.73 -20.77 -3.33
N LYS A 146 11.72 -19.82 -4.28
CA LYS A 146 12.94 -19.40 -4.98
C LYS A 146 13.96 -18.75 -4.05
N ALA A 147 13.52 -17.86 -3.15
CA ALA A 147 14.40 -17.20 -2.18
C ALA A 147 14.97 -18.19 -1.16
N ASP A 148 14.14 -19.12 -0.67
CA ASP A 148 14.54 -20.15 0.30
C ASP A 148 15.53 -21.15 -0.32
N MET A 149 15.33 -21.55 -1.58
CA MET A 149 16.28 -22.39 -2.32
C MET A 149 17.63 -21.69 -2.50
N LEU A 150 17.61 -20.42 -2.94
CA LEU A 150 18.82 -19.62 -3.08
C LEU A 150 19.57 -19.49 -1.74
N PHE A 151 18.82 -19.21 -0.67
CA PHE A 151 19.36 -19.09 0.68
C PHE A 151 20.01 -20.38 1.16
N ALA A 152 19.34 -21.53 1.02
CA ALA A 152 19.87 -22.82 1.44
C ALA A 152 21.19 -23.16 0.71
N ASN A 153 21.23 -22.98 -0.61
CA ASN A 153 22.41 -23.23 -1.43
C ASN A 153 23.56 -22.28 -1.08
N ALA A 154 23.27 -20.98 -0.96
CA ALA A 154 24.27 -19.98 -0.61
C ALA A 154 24.78 -20.14 0.83
N LYS A 155 23.95 -20.55 1.78
CA LYS A 155 24.37 -20.84 3.15
C LYS A 155 25.35 -22.01 3.23
N ALA A 156 25.13 -23.05 2.42
CA ALA A 156 26.05 -24.18 2.31
C ALA A 156 27.36 -23.81 1.60
N ASN A 157 27.31 -22.93 0.59
CA ASN A 157 28.48 -22.51 -0.19
C ASN A 157 28.45 -20.99 -0.47
N PRO A 158 28.84 -20.14 0.51
CA PRO A 158 28.69 -18.68 0.38
C PRO A 158 29.37 -18.07 -0.84
N SER A 159 30.54 -18.57 -1.22
CA SER A 159 31.29 -18.07 -2.38
C SER A 159 30.52 -18.21 -3.71
N LYS A 160 29.57 -19.15 -3.80
CA LYS A 160 28.79 -19.45 -5.02
C LYS A 160 27.45 -18.71 -5.13
N LEU A 161 27.14 -17.76 -4.25
CA LEU A 161 25.87 -17.00 -4.26
C LEU A 161 25.51 -16.45 -5.65
N GLU A 162 26.46 -15.82 -6.35
CA GLU A 162 26.24 -15.25 -7.69
C GLU A 162 25.86 -16.32 -8.72
N SER A 163 26.50 -17.49 -8.67
CA SER A 163 26.21 -18.62 -9.55
C SER A 163 24.80 -19.17 -9.31
N PHE A 164 24.44 -19.42 -8.05
CA PHE A 164 23.10 -19.91 -7.70
C PHE A 164 22.00 -18.91 -8.06
N ALA A 165 22.25 -17.61 -7.85
CA ALA A 165 21.30 -16.57 -8.23
C ALA A 165 21.08 -16.56 -9.76
N LYS A 166 22.17 -16.68 -10.54
CA LYS A 166 22.09 -16.76 -12.01
C LYS A 166 21.28 -17.97 -12.48
N GLU A 167 21.50 -19.16 -11.90
CA GLU A 167 20.75 -20.38 -12.22
C GLU A 167 19.24 -20.23 -11.97
N LEU A 168 18.87 -19.43 -10.96
CA LEU A 168 17.48 -19.15 -10.60
C LEU A 168 16.87 -17.92 -11.32
N GLY A 169 17.65 -17.26 -12.19
CA GLY A 169 17.25 -16.02 -12.85
C GLY A 169 17.01 -14.86 -11.87
N VAL A 170 17.77 -14.83 -10.77
CA VAL A 170 17.68 -13.84 -9.70
C VAL A 170 18.77 -12.78 -9.90
N PRO A 171 18.41 -11.48 -10.00
CA PRO A 171 19.39 -10.42 -10.15
C PRO A 171 20.26 -10.27 -8.88
N VAL A 172 21.53 -9.94 -9.09
CA VAL A 172 22.52 -9.73 -8.03
C VAL A 172 23.09 -8.32 -8.11
N ARG A 173 23.32 -7.70 -6.95
CA ARG A 173 24.06 -6.46 -6.80
C ARG A 173 25.16 -6.59 -5.77
N LYS A 174 26.25 -5.89 -6.04
CA LYS A 174 27.31 -5.64 -5.07
C LYS A 174 27.10 -4.25 -4.49
N GLY A 175 27.50 -4.10 -3.25
CA GLY A 175 27.43 -2.84 -2.56
C GLY A 175 28.44 -2.77 -1.43
N SER A 176 28.48 -1.60 -0.83
CA SER A 176 29.30 -1.33 0.34
C SER A 176 28.54 -0.51 1.36
N PHE A 177 28.89 -0.69 2.62
CA PHE A 177 28.48 0.19 3.70
C PHE A 177 29.71 0.91 4.25
N ASN A 178 29.64 2.25 4.30
CA ASN A 178 30.59 3.12 4.96
C ASN A 178 29.84 4.01 5.98
N GLU A 179 30.44 4.32 7.12
CA GLU A 179 29.80 5.16 8.14
C GLU A 179 29.44 6.57 7.64
N LYS A 180 30.24 7.12 6.72
CA LYS A 180 30.03 8.48 6.18
C LYS A 180 28.97 8.53 5.08
N GLU A 181 29.03 7.56 4.16
CA GLU A 181 28.19 7.56 2.95
C GLU A 181 26.94 6.68 3.12
N GLY A 182 26.95 5.79 4.12
CA GLY A 182 25.92 4.81 4.35
C GLY A 182 25.99 3.65 3.37
N LEU A 183 24.81 3.19 2.93
CA LEU A 183 24.69 2.12 1.94
C LEU A 183 24.87 2.67 0.53
N VAL A 184 25.85 2.12 -0.19
CA VAL A 184 26.19 2.47 -1.57
C VAL A 184 26.14 1.20 -2.43
N TRP A 185 25.56 1.30 -3.62
CA TRP A 185 25.45 0.20 -4.57
C TRP A 185 26.44 0.39 -5.71
N ASP A 186 27.10 -0.69 -6.11
CA ASP A 186 28.02 -0.65 -7.24
C ASP A 186 27.21 -0.47 -8.54
N ALA A 187 27.56 0.54 -9.32
CA ALA A 187 26.94 0.82 -10.62
C ALA A 187 27.34 -0.21 -11.70
N SER A 188 28.33 -1.06 -11.41
CA SER A 188 28.82 -2.10 -12.31
C SER A 188 27.97 -3.37 -12.18
N GLY A 189 27.02 -3.56 -13.08
CA GLY A 189 26.25 -4.80 -13.17
C GLY A 189 25.39 -4.87 -14.42
N ARG A 190 25.29 -6.05 -15.04
CA ARG A 190 24.53 -6.25 -16.29
C ARG A 190 23.03 -5.98 -16.14
N ASP A 191 22.49 -6.07 -14.92
CA ASP A 191 21.05 -5.94 -14.68
C ASP A 191 20.62 -4.58 -14.12
N VAL A 192 21.50 -3.55 -14.08
CA VAL A 192 21.22 -2.24 -13.42
C VAL A 192 19.98 -1.55 -13.96
N ALA A 193 19.75 -1.64 -15.27
CA ALA A 193 18.63 -0.97 -15.92
C ALA A 193 17.24 -1.48 -15.49
N ASN A 194 17.14 -2.73 -15.04
CA ASN A 194 15.84 -3.40 -14.81
C ASN A 194 15.50 -3.54 -13.32
N MET A 195 16.32 -3.02 -12.41
CA MET A 195 15.99 -3.02 -10.98
C MET A 195 15.45 -1.67 -10.53
N PRO A 196 14.40 -1.64 -9.70
CA PRO A 196 13.96 -0.41 -9.07
C PRO A 196 15.09 0.16 -8.20
N PRO A 197 15.07 1.47 -7.91
CA PRO A 197 16.08 2.11 -7.08
C PRO A 197 16.19 1.38 -5.73
N LEU A 198 17.40 0.93 -5.42
CA LEU A 198 17.67 0.28 -4.15
C LEU A 198 17.85 1.33 -3.06
N PRO A 199 17.44 1.06 -1.81
CA PRO A 199 17.64 1.97 -0.70
C PRO A 199 19.12 2.33 -0.53
N SER A 200 19.44 3.59 -0.29
CA SER A 200 20.82 4.08 -0.11
C SER A 200 20.91 5.10 1.03
N GLY A 201 22.14 5.47 1.41
CA GLY A 201 22.41 6.53 2.39
C GLY A 201 22.57 6.05 3.84
N VAL A 202 22.89 7.00 4.72
CA VAL A 202 23.40 6.74 6.09
C VAL A 202 22.39 6.04 6.98
N GLY A 203 21.17 6.57 7.10
CA GLY A 203 20.17 6.02 8.03
C GLY A 203 19.79 4.58 7.71
N PHE A 204 19.53 4.28 6.43
CA PHE A 204 19.25 2.91 6.00
C PHE A 204 20.48 2.01 6.07
N GLY A 205 21.67 2.53 5.72
CA GLY A 205 22.92 1.80 5.83
C GLY A 205 23.24 1.34 7.24
N GLN A 206 23.02 2.18 8.25
CA GLN A 206 23.23 1.81 9.65
C GLN A 206 22.30 0.67 10.08
N MET A 207 21.02 0.73 9.68
CA MET A 207 20.06 -0.35 9.92
C MET A 207 20.50 -1.64 9.22
N TRP A 208 20.91 -1.55 7.96
CA TRP A 208 21.38 -2.68 7.15
C TRP A 208 22.62 -3.33 7.76
N LYS A 209 23.61 -2.53 8.16
CA LYS A 209 24.81 -3.03 8.84
C LYS A 209 24.44 -3.82 10.10
N ARG A 210 23.72 -3.20 11.04
CA ARG A 210 23.40 -3.80 12.33
C ARG A 210 22.55 -5.06 12.20
N ASN A 211 21.57 -5.04 11.30
CA ASN A 211 20.57 -6.10 11.24
C ASN A 211 20.96 -7.25 10.30
N ILE A 212 21.81 -7.00 9.31
CA ILE A 212 22.12 -7.95 8.23
C ILE A 212 23.64 -8.24 8.20
N LEU A 213 24.48 -7.23 7.94
CA LEU A 213 25.90 -7.47 7.66
C LEU A 213 26.70 -7.93 8.89
N ASP A 214 26.44 -7.35 10.06
CA ASP A 214 27.09 -7.71 11.31
C ASP A 214 26.70 -9.11 11.80
N LYS A 215 25.47 -9.54 11.47
CA LYS A 215 24.97 -10.87 11.84
C LYS A 215 25.48 -11.99 10.93
N ALA A 216 25.70 -11.70 9.65
CA ALA A 216 26.25 -12.67 8.71
C ALA A 216 27.68 -13.08 9.10
N GLY A 217 28.52 -12.10 9.41
CA GLY A 217 29.97 -12.26 9.56
C GLY A 217 30.69 -12.34 8.19
N SER A 218 31.99 -12.04 8.17
CA SER A 218 32.79 -11.98 6.94
C SER A 218 32.80 -13.32 6.18
N GLY A 219 32.57 -13.26 4.87
CA GLY A 219 32.52 -14.41 3.97
C GLY A 219 31.26 -15.28 4.09
N LYS A 220 30.29 -14.89 4.92
CA LYS A 220 29.09 -15.68 5.22
C LYS A 220 27.82 -15.00 4.72
N VAL A 221 26.77 -15.81 4.58
CA VAL A 221 25.42 -15.36 4.24
C VAL A 221 24.70 -14.93 5.53
N SER A 222 23.81 -13.92 5.44
CA SER A 222 22.88 -13.54 6.51
C SER A 222 22.21 -14.79 7.09
N PRO A 223 21.88 -14.84 8.39
CA PRO A 223 21.25 -16.02 8.98
C PRO A 223 19.86 -16.35 8.41
N GLN A 224 19.23 -15.45 7.64
CA GLN A 224 17.89 -15.61 7.09
C GLN A 224 17.72 -14.86 5.76
N VAL A 225 16.61 -15.11 5.07
CA VAL A 225 16.14 -14.28 3.95
C VAL A 225 15.58 -12.97 4.50
N GLU A 226 16.08 -11.84 4.02
CA GLU A 226 15.66 -10.52 4.47
C GLU A 226 14.46 -10.02 3.65
N SER A 227 13.42 -9.52 4.32
CA SER A 227 12.27 -8.93 3.65
C SER A 227 12.38 -7.41 3.62
N ILE A 228 12.68 -6.84 2.45
CA ILE A 228 12.89 -5.40 2.27
C ILE A 228 11.92 -4.91 1.22
N GLY A 229 10.84 -4.24 1.64
CA GLY A 229 9.83 -3.73 0.72
C GLY A 229 9.26 -4.83 -0.18
N GLN A 230 9.44 -4.70 -1.49
CA GLN A 230 8.98 -5.66 -2.49
C GLN A 230 9.95 -6.81 -2.75
N TRP A 231 11.07 -6.90 -2.03
CA TRP A 231 12.11 -7.90 -2.26
C TRP A 231 12.26 -8.87 -1.09
N MET A 232 12.57 -10.11 -1.44
CA MET A 232 13.17 -11.11 -0.56
C MET A 232 14.65 -11.21 -0.94
N VAL A 233 15.55 -10.95 0.01
CA VAL A 233 16.96 -10.71 -0.28
C VAL A 233 17.84 -11.70 0.46
N VAL A 234 18.74 -12.34 -0.28
CA VAL A 234 19.83 -13.16 0.27
C VAL A 234 21.11 -12.36 0.20
N VAL A 235 21.72 -12.08 1.36
CA VAL A 235 22.88 -11.20 1.48
C VAL A 235 24.09 -11.98 1.97
N ARG A 236 25.23 -11.82 1.31
CA ARG A 236 26.54 -12.28 1.77
C ARG A 236 27.40 -11.09 2.13
N ASN A 237 28.00 -11.11 3.32
CA ASN A 237 29.05 -10.15 3.69
C ASN A 237 30.36 -10.61 3.04
N ASP A 238 30.90 -9.81 2.11
CA ASP A 238 32.10 -10.13 1.33
C ASP A 238 33.40 -9.76 2.06
N GLY A 239 33.28 -9.03 3.17
CA GLY A 239 34.41 -8.62 3.99
C GLY A 239 34.20 -7.25 4.62
N SER A 240 34.72 -7.11 5.84
CA SER A 240 34.73 -5.85 6.58
C SER A 240 36.16 -5.37 6.77
N SER A 241 36.41 -4.10 6.45
CA SER A 241 37.56 -3.32 6.89
C SER A 241 37.11 -2.23 7.87
N LYS A 242 38.06 -1.50 8.46
CA LYS A 242 37.81 -0.56 9.58
C LYS A 242 36.58 0.33 9.39
N ASN A 243 36.36 0.86 8.19
CA ASN A 243 35.24 1.77 7.89
C ASN A 243 34.39 1.33 6.70
N ASN A 244 34.58 0.11 6.18
CA ASN A 244 33.90 -0.31 4.96
C ASN A 244 33.54 -1.80 5.01
N THR A 245 32.27 -2.14 4.80
CA THR A 245 31.84 -3.54 4.64
C THR A 245 31.29 -3.74 3.23
N LYS A 246 31.93 -4.62 2.46
CA LYS A 246 31.46 -5.02 1.14
C LYS A 246 30.47 -6.16 1.26
N PHE A 247 29.50 -6.21 0.37
CA PHE A 247 28.51 -7.28 0.36
C PHE A 247 27.96 -7.54 -1.04
N THR A 248 27.42 -8.74 -1.20
CA THR A 248 26.71 -9.18 -2.38
C THR A 248 25.27 -9.53 -1.97
N ALA A 249 24.28 -9.00 -2.69
CA ALA A 249 22.87 -9.21 -2.41
C ALA A 249 22.14 -9.72 -3.67
N ALA A 250 21.40 -10.81 -3.52
CA ALA A 250 20.54 -11.36 -4.57
C ALA A 250 19.07 -11.10 -4.22
N PHE A 251 18.27 -10.65 -5.20
CA PHE A 251 16.93 -10.10 -4.96
C PHE A 251 15.86 -10.89 -5.69
N VAL A 252 15.02 -11.58 -4.94
CA VAL A 252 13.78 -12.16 -5.47
C VAL A 252 12.66 -11.14 -5.31
N THR A 253 12.15 -10.63 -6.43
CA THR A 253 11.04 -9.67 -6.44
C THR A 253 9.74 -10.39 -6.15
N ARG A 254 8.97 -9.89 -5.18
CA ARG A 254 7.61 -10.34 -4.89
C ARG A 254 6.69 -10.05 -6.07
N LYS A 255 5.59 -10.80 -6.19
CA LYS A 255 4.50 -10.44 -7.11
C LYS A 255 4.01 -9.03 -6.84
N ASN A 256 3.48 -8.36 -7.86
CA ASN A 256 3.11 -6.96 -7.71
C ASN A 256 1.82 -6.78 -6.87
N PHE A 257 1.70 -5.62 -6.21
CA PHE A 257 0.53 -5.30 -5.38
C PHE A 257 -0.78 -5.20 -6.17
N GLY A 258 -0.71 -4.84 -7.46
CA GLY A 258 -1.88 -4.71 -8.33
C GLY A 258 -2.56 -6.05 -8.61
N GLU A 259 -1.77 -7.10 -8.88
CA GLU A 259 -2.23 -8.48 -9.03
C GLU A 259 -2.86 -8.99 -7.75
N TRP A 260 -2.18 -8.76 -6.61
CA TRP A 260 -2.72 -9.12 -5.30
C TRP A 260 -4.06 -8.44 -5.03
N PHE A 261 -4.16 -7.14 -5.32
CA PHE A 261 -5.38 -6.38 -5.17
C PHE A 261 -6.48 -6.92 -6.09
N ASN A 262 -6.16 -7.21 -7.35
CA ASN A 262 -7.11 -7.74 -8.33
C ASN A 262 -7.61 -9.14 -7.99
N GLN A 263 -6.77 -10.00 -7.41
CA GLN A 263 -7.19 -11.29 -6.87
C GLN A 263 -8.06 -11.10 -5.63
N SER A 264 -7.61 -10.28 -4.68
CA SER A 264 -8.30 -10.08 -3.40
C SER A 264 -9.67 -9.42 -3.54
N ARG A 265 -9.82 -8.47 -4.48
CA ARG A 265 -11.09 -7.76 -4.73
C ARG A 265 -12.18 -8.66 -5.30
N GLN A 266 -11.87 -9.85 -5.82
CA GLN A 266 -12.89 -10.78 -6.31
C GLN A 266 -13.83 -11.25 -5.19
N MET A 267 -13.37 -11.16 -3.93
CA MET A 267 -14.17 -11.47 -2.74
C MET A 267 -15.02 -10.29 -2.26
N VAL A 268 -14.90 -9.11 -2.87
CA VAL A 268 -15.63 -7.90 -2.47
C VAL A 268 -16.71 -7.59 -3.49
N LYS A 269 -17.97 -7.54 -3.02
CA LYS A 269 -19.11 -7.16 -3.87
C LYS A 269 -19.06 -5.66 -4.15
N VAL A 270 -18.94 -5.29 -5.43
CA VAL A 270 -19.04 -3.90 -5.89
C VAL A 270 -20.26 -3.77 -6.81
N THR A 271 -21.18 -2.89 -6.50
CA THR A 271 -22.38 -2.61 -7.33
C THR A 271 -22.38 -1.14 -7.71
N ARG A 272 -22.40 -0.83 -9.01
CA ARG A 272 -22.60 0.55 -9.48
C ARG A 272 -24.08 0.81 -9.62
N MET A 273 -24.53 1.90 -9.03
CA MET A 273 -25.89 2.40 -9.18
C MET A 273 -25.85 3.34 -10.38
N GLU A 274 -25.77 2.78 -11.58
CA GLU A 274 -25.79 3.59 -12.79
C GLU A 274 -26.99 4.55 -12.75
N GLY A 275 -26.73 5.84 -12.92
CA GLY A 275 -27.72 6.66 -13.59
C GLY A 275 -27.86 6.10 -15.00
N GLN A 276 -29.07 5.86 -15.47
CA GLN A 276 -29.36 5.61 -16.87
C GLN A 276 -28.78 6.75 -17.72
N GLN A 277 -27.50 6.72 -18.09
CA GLN A 277 -26.94 7.59 -19.11
C GLN A 277 -25.84 6.85 -19.88
N ALA A 278 -26.29 6.38 -21.04
CA ALA A 278 -25.57 6.20 -22.30
C ALA A 278 -24.44 5.18 -22.36
N ASN A 279 -24.75 4.10 -23.09
CA ASN A 279 -23.88 3.46 -24.06
C ASN A 279 -22.84 4.45 -24.64
N ALA A 280 -21.65 4.48 -24.08
CA ALA A 280 -20.44 4.87 -24.79
C ALA A 280 -19.71 3.56 -25.10
N GLN A 281 -19.94 3.06 -26.32
CA GLN A 281 -19.15 1.99 -26.90
C GLN A 281 -17.68 2.40 -26.82
N THR A 282 -16.90 1.69 -26.01
CA THR A 282 -15.45 1.70 -26.13
C THR A 282 -15.11 1.17 -27.52
N PRO A 283 -14.41 1.92 -28.39
CA PRO A 283 -13.91 1.36 -29.64
C PRO A 283 -12.99 0.19 -29.28
N GLN A 284 -13.32 -1.00 -29.77
CA GLN A 284 -12.36 -2.10 -29.79
C GLN A 284 -11.20 -1.64 -30.67
N ASN A 285 -10.04 -1.40 -30.07
CA ASN A 285 -8.80 -1.30 -30.83
C ASN A 285 -8.64 -2.63 -31.59
N PRO A 286 -8.56 -2.61 -32.93
CA PRO A 286 -8.25 -3.83 -33.68
C PRO A 286 -6.88 -4.33 -33.24
N ALA A 287 -6.78 -5.65 -33.07
CA ALA A 287 -5.54 -6.33 -32.75
C ALA A 287 -4.42 -5.89 -33.74
N PRO A 288 -3.19 -5.66 -33.25
CA PRO A 288 -2.07 -5.36 -34.13
C PRO A 288 -1.88 -6.53 -35.10
N LYS A 289 -1.92 -6.23 -36.40
CA LYS A 289 -1.54 -7.19 -37.43
C LYS A 289 -0.06 -7.53 -37.24
N ALA A 290 0.25 -8.82 -37.11
CA ALA A 290 1.62 -9.32 -37.17
C ALA A 290 2.18 -9.07 -38.58
N ASN A 291 3.35 -8.44 -38.65
CA ASN A 291 4.24 -8.45 -39.82
C ASN A 291 5.44 -9.33 -39.49
#